data_AF-Q1NHL1-F1
#
_entry.id   AF-Q1NHL1-F1
#
_cell.length_a   1.000
_cell.length_b   1.000
_cell.length_c   1.000
_cell.angle_alpha   90.00
_cell.angle_beta   90.00
_cell.angle_gamma   90.00
#
_symmetry.space_group_name_H-M   'P 1'
#
loop_
_entity.id
_entity.type
_entity.pdbx_description
1 polymer ?
#
loop_
_entity_poly.entity_id
_entity_poly.type
_entity_poly.pdbx_seq_one_letter_code
_entity_poly.pdbx_strand_id
1 'polypeptide(L)'
;MADSGHYSIDSTTVRAHVSAAGGKGGLIDALLAARGGGFTSKLHCLADALGRPLAFHLTVGEAADCKAYDALIGLPERTPDALLADKGYDADAIRADLAQRKIEAVIPGRSNRRVKIEHDRALYRQRNRIERMSGQFKINRAIATARYWLKFVHAA
;
A
#
# COMPACT_ATOMS: atom_id res chain seq x y z
N MET A 1 -0.70 -28.58 -7.13
CA MET A 1 -1.42 -27.61 -8.00
C MET A 1 -1.21 -26.25 -7.36
N ALA A 2 -0.43 -25.38 -7.99
CA ALA A 2 -0.09 -24.08 -7.44
C ALA A 2 -1.36 -23.22 -7.42
N ASP A 3 -1.82 -22.85 -6.22
CA ASP A 3 -2.76 -21.73 -6.06
C ASP A 3 -1.95 -20.47 -6.35
N SER A 4 -1.88 -20.14 -7.62
CA SER A 4 -1.10 -19.02 -8.12
C SER A 4 -1.95 -17.77 -7.90
N GLY A 5 -1.75 -17.19 -6.70
CA GLY A 5 -2.59 -16.16 -6.12
C GLY A 5 -2.24 -14.76 -6.62
N HIS A 6 -3.16 -13.82 -6.43
CA HIS A 6 -2.95 -12.40 -6.70
C HIS A 6 -2.54 -11.67 -5.43
N TYR A 7 -1.79 -10.59 -5.57
CA TYR A 7 -1.55 -9.62 -4.51
C TYR A 7 -2.37 -8.37 -4.73
N SER A 8 -2.70 -7.68 -3.64
CA SER A 8 -3.36 -6.38 -3.68
C SER A 8 -2.50 -5.34 -2.99
N ILE A 9 -2.42 -4.14 -3.57
CA ILE A 9 -1.77 -2.97 -2.96
C ILE A 9 -2.82 -1.86 -2.77
N ASP A 10 -2.82 -1.29 -1.56
CA ASP A 10 -3.72 -0.20 -1.20
C ASP A 10 -3.02 0.76 -0.25
N SER A 11 -3.40 2.03 -0.31
CA SER A 11 -2.90 3.05 0.62
C SER A 11 -4.03 3.59 1.47
N THR A 12 -3.68 4.00 2.68
CA THR A 12 -4.64 4.63 3.56
C THR A 12 -4.02 5.76 4.34
N THR A 13 -4.70 6.91 4.34
CA THR A 13 -4.24 8.07 5.07
C THR A 13 -4.54 7.90 6.56
N VAL A 14 -3.50 8.00 7.38
CA VAL A 14 -3.57 7.96 8.83
C VAL A 14 -3.16 9.33 9.35
N ARG A 15 -3.95 9.87 10.29
CA ARG A 15 -3.60 11.08 11.04
C ARG A 15 -2.98 10.65 12.37
N ALA A 16 -1.84 11.24 12.73
CA ALA A 16 -1.25 11.00 14.04
C ALA A 16 -2.24 11.42 15.14
N HIS A 17 -2.35 10.60 16.19
CA HIS A 17 -3.14 10.96 17.38
C HIS A 17 -2.54 12.21 18.04
N VAL A 18 -3.36 13.11 18.58
CA VAL A 18 -2.88 14.36 19.22
C VAL A 18 -1.85 14.14 20.34
N SER A 19 -1.89 12.98 21.00
CA SER A 19 -0.92 12.57 22.03
C SER A 19 0.40 12.03 21.50
N ALA A 20 0.55 11.83 20.18
CA ALA A 20 1.82 11.50 19.54
C ALA A 20 2.64 12.75 19.22
N ALA A 21 2.01 13.94 19.27
CA ALA A 21 2.73 15.21 19.21
C ALA A 21 3.38 15.48 20.57
N GLY A 22 4.67 15.16 20.71
CA GLY A 22 5.46 15.51 21.90
C GLY A 22 6.29 14.38 22.52
N GLY A 23 6.28 13.17 21.94
CA GLY A 23 7.26 12.14 22.31
C GLY A 23 8.66 12.56 21.87
N LYS A 24 9.69 12.32 22.70
CA LYS A 24 11.09 12.53 22.28
C LYS A 24 11.62 11.25 21.63
N GLY A 25 11.86 11.28 20.32
CA GLY A 25 12.98 10.56 19.69
C GLY A 25 12.65 9.33 18.83
N GLY A 26 11.58 9.31 18.04
CA GLY A 26 11.32 8.25 17.06
C GLY A 26 11.50 8.65 15.59
N LEU A 27 11.64 7.67 14.69
CA LEU A 27 11.47 7.80 13.22
C LEU A 27 10.16 8.52 12.87
N ILE A 28 9.15 8.35 13.72
CA ILE A 28 7.84 8.99 13.64
C ILE A 28 7.92 10.47 14.02
N ASP A 29 8.70 10.86 15.03
CA ASP A 29 8.95 12.28 15.32
C ASP A 29 9.78 12.92 14.20
N ALA A 30 10.72 12.18 13.60
CA ALA A 30 11.46 12.66 12.43
C ALA A 30 10.54 12.83 11.20
N LEU A 31 9.62 11.88 10.94
CA LEU A 31 8.65 11.96 9.84
C LEU A 31 7.53 13.00 10.08
N LEU A 32 7.13 13.22 11.34
CA LEU A 32 6.15 14.23 11.75
C LEU A 32 6.76 15.64 11.86
N ALA A 33 8.03 15.76 12.25
CA ALA A 33 8.73 17.04 12.40
C ALA A 33 9.38 17.55 11.09
N ALA A 34 9.56 16.68 10.09
CA ALA A 34 10.35 17.02 8.90
C ALA A 34 9.80 18.16 8.02
N ARG A 35 8.52 18.59 8.09
CA ARG A 35 8.07 19.75 7.28
C ARG A 35 6.67 20.29 7.61
N GLY A 36 6.64 21.31 8.47
CA GLY A 36 5.87 22.56 8.31
C GLY A 36 4.48 22.60 7.65
N GLY A 37 3.54 21.67 7.90
CA GLY A 37 2.11 21.99 7.66
C GLY A 37 1.10 20.89 7.29
N GLY A 38 1.42 19.59 7.31
CA GLY A 38 0.44 18.53 6.99
C GLY A 38 0.42 17.38 8.02
N PHE A 39 -0.66 17.23 8.79
CA PHE A 39 -0.80 16.25 9.87
C PHE A 39 -1.11 14.80 9.42
N THR A 40 -0.75 14.38 8.21
CA THR A 40 -1.16 13.09 7.65
C THR A 40 -0.01 12.30 7.04
N SER A 41 -0.01 10.99 7.29
CA SER A 41 0.88 10.01 6.66
C SER A 41 0.04 9.04 5.83
N LYS A 42 0.63 8.43 4.81
CA LYS A 42 0.01 7.33 4.07
C LYS A 42 0.67 6.01 4.46
N LEU A 43 -0.14 5.07 4.93
CA LEU A 43 0.25 3.69 5.12
C LEU A 43 -0.12 2.91 3.86
N HIS A 44 0.89 2.44 3.15
CA HIS A 44 0.74 1.53 2.02
C HIS A 44 0.86 0.11 2.55
N CYS A 45 -0.02 -0.77 2.10
CA CYS A 45 -0.03 -2.18 2.46
C CYS A 45 -0.04 -3.01 1.19
N LEU A 46 0.76 -4.07 1.19
CA LEU A 46 0.67 -5.18 0.26
C LEU A 46 -0.01 -6.34 0.98
N ALA A 47 -0.97 -7.01 0.34
CA ALA A 47 -1.69 -8.15 0.92
C ALA A 47 -1.85 -9.30 -0.07
N ASP A 48 -2.00 -10.51 0.46
CA ASP A 48 -2.31 -11.69 -0.34
C ASP A 48 -3.78 -11.73 -0.81
N ALA A 49 -4.13 -12.75 -1.59
CA ALA A 49 -5.48 -12.98 -2.11
C ALA A 49 -6.58 -13.11 -1.04
N LEU A 50 -6.19 -13.46 0.20
CA LEU A 50 -7.11 -13.59 1.33
C LEU A 50 -7.27 -12.26 2.11
N GLY A 51 -6.51 -11.23 1.74
CA GLY A 51 -6.48 -9.94 2.43
C GLY A 51 -5.59 -9.93 3.67
N ARG A 52 -4.63 -10.86 3.77
CA ARG A 52 -3.64 -10.89 4.85
C ARG A 52 -2.48 -9.97 4.49
N PRO A 53 -2.05 -9.06 5.38
CA PRO A 53 -0.95 -8.15 5.08
C PRO A 53 0.37 -8.93 4.95
N LEU A 54 1.11 -8.63 3.88
CA LEU A 54 2.44 -9.17 3.58
C LEU A 54 3.54 -8.16 3.90
N ALA A 55 3.30 -6.88 3.60
CA ALA A 55 4.26 -5.81 3.82
C ALA A 55 3.60 -4.44 3.99
N PHE A 56 4.31 -3.52 4.63
CA PHE A 56 3.88 -2.14 4.85
C PHE A 56 4.97 -1.14 4.48
N HIS A 57 4.57 0.01 3.98
CA HIS A 57 5.45 1.14 3.72
C HIS A 57 4.76 2.44 4.10
N LEU A 58 5.49 3.35 4.77
CA LEU A 58 4.95 4.64 5.22
C LEU A 58 5.53 5.76 4.37
N THR A 59 4.65 6.61 3.84
CA THR A 59 5.03 7.83 3.12
C THR A 59 4.34 9.05 3.72
N VAL A 60 4.77 10.24 3.31
CA VAL A 60 4.08 11.49 3.65
C VAL A 60 2.70 11.54 3.01
N GLY A 61 1.74 12.21 3.65
CA GLY A 61 0.34 12.24 3.19
C GLY A 61 0.13 12.70 1.75
N GLU A 62 0.97 13.63 1.27
CA GLU A 62 0.91 14.17 -0.09
C GLU A 62 1.68 13.32 -1.13
N ALA A 63 2.38 12.25 -0.72
CA ALA A 63 3.09 11.40 -1.65
C ALA A 63 2.11 10.70 -2.60
N ALA A 64 2.47 10.65 -3.89
CA ALA A 64 1.71 9.87 -4.86
C ALA A 64 1.82 8.37 -4.56
N ASP A 65 0.71 7.63 -4.67
CA ASP A 65 0.67 6.22 -4.25
C ASP A 65 1.65 5.34 -5.02
N CYS A 66 1.86 5.64 -6.32
CA CYS A 66 2.86 4.97 -7.14
C CYS A 66 4.28 5.00 -6.59
N LYS A 67 4.64 5.94 -5.70
CA LYS A 67 5.97 6.03 -5.08
C LYS A 67 6.24 4.91 -4.08
N ALA A 68 5.20 4.27 -3.54
CA ALA A 68 5.35 3.16 -2.61
C ALA A 68 5.49 1.79 -3.29
N TYR A 69 5.30 1.72 -4.62
CA TYR A 69 5.30 0.47 -5.37
C TYR A 69 6.65 -0.27 -5.24
N ASP A 70 7.75 0.39 -5.56
CA ASP A 70 9.09 -0.22 -5.56
C ASP A 70 9.48 -0.73 -4.18
N ALA A 71 9.04 -0.03 -3.13
CA ALA A 71 9.30 -0.39 -1.74
C ALA A 71 8.51 -1.64 -1.29
N LEU A 72 7.43 -2.01 -1.98
CA LEU A 72 6.53 -3.08 -1.58
C LEU A 72 6.65 -4.34 -2.46
N ILE A 73 6.75 -4.18 -3.77
CA ILE A 73 6.64 -5.31 -4.71
C ILE A 73 7.78 -6.34 -4.57
N GLY A 74 8.95 -5.89 -4.11
CA GLY A 74 10.13 -6.74 -3.93
C GLY A 74 10.25 -7.40 -2.56
N LEU A 75 9.34 -7.12 -1.61
CA LEU A 75 9.43 -7.64 -0.25
C LEU A 75 8.97 -9.10 -0.10
N PRO A 76 7.87 -9.54 -0.75
CA PRO A 76 7.48 -10.94 -0.67
C PRO A 76 8.45 -11.86 -1.41
N GLU A 77 8.73 -13.04 -0.83
CA GLU A 77 9.57 -14.06 -1.48
C GLU A 77 8.91 -14.69 -2.71
N ARG A 78 7.56 -14.68 -2.76
CA ARG A 78 6.78 -15.27 -3.85
C ARG A 78 6.33 -14.20 -4.83
N THR A 79 6.42 -14.53 -6.11
CA THR A 79 5.86 -13.71 -7.19
C THR A 79 4.39 -14.08 -7.38
N PRO A 80 3.45 -13.11 -7.33
CA PRO A 80 2.04 -13.36 -7.60
C PRO A 80 1.77 -13.45 -9.11
N ASP A 81 0.63 -14.03 -9.48
CA ASP A 81 0.20 -14.03 -10.89
C ASP A 81 -0.31 -12.66 -11.34
N ALA A 82 -0.90 -11.92 -10.41
CA ALA A 82 -1.51 -10.62 -10.68
C ALA A 82 -1.31 -9.66 -9.51
N LEU A 83 -1.20 -8.37 -9.83
CA LEU A 83 -1.23 -7.28 -8.86
C LEU A 83 -2.48 -6.42 -9.07
N LEU A 84 -3.30 -6.34 -8.04
CA LEU A 84 -4.50 -5.52 -8.01
C LEU A 84 -4.18 -4.21 -7.29
N ALA A 85 -4.40 -3.09 -7.97
CA ALA A 85 -4.12 -1.78 -7.41
C ALA A 85 -5.14 -0.73 -7.84
N ASP A 86 -5.21 0.37 -7.10
CA ASP A 86 -6.01 1.51 -7.48
C ASP A 86 -5.41 2.27 -8.68
N LYS A 87 -6.19 3.18 -9.27
CA LYS A 87 -5.73 4.05 -10.36
C LYS A 87 -4.58 4.99 -9.96
N GLY A 88 -4.37 5.25 -8.68
CA GLY A 88 -3.21 5.97 -8.14
C GLY A 88 -1.88 5.24 -8.39
N TYR A 89 -1.86 3.92 -8.45
CA TYR A 89 -0.70 3.11 -8.85
C TYR A 89 -0.49 3.01 -10.35
N ASP A 90 -1.36 3.62 -11.14
CA ASP A 90 -1.28 3.56 -12.58
C ASP A 90 -0.16 4.45 -13.13
N ALA A 91 0.98 3.83 -13.43
CA ALA A 91 2.14 4.45 -14.07
C ALA A 91 2.76 3.48 -15.09
N ASP A 92 3.29 4.01 -16.18
CA ASP A 92 3.85 3.17 -17.25
C ASP A 92 5.09 2.41 -16.78
N ALA A 93 5.90 3.01 -15.90
CA ALA A 93 7.02 2.34 -15.24
C ALA A 93 6.58 1.13 -14.40
N ILE A 94 5.49 1.28 -13.62
CA ILE A 94 4.93 0.20 -12.80
C ILE A 94 4.44 -0.94 -13.70
N ARG A 95 3.71 -0.61 -14.78
CA ARG A 95 3.23 -1.63 -15.72
C ARG A 95 4.37 -2.34 -16.45
N ALA A 96 5.43 -1.61 -16.81
CA ALA A 96 6.60 -2.18 -17.45
C ALA A 96 7.34 -3.14 -16.51
N ASP A 97 7.53 -2.77 -15.24
CA ASP A 97 8.14 -3.65 -14.23
C ASP A 97 7.28 -4.90 -13.97
N LEU A 98 5.95 -4.74 -13.82
CA LEU A 98 5.04 -5.89 -13.70
C LEU A 98 5.13 -6.84 -14.90
N ALA A 99 5.17 -6.30 -16.12
CA ALA A 99 5.33 -7.08 -17.34
C ALA A 99 6.67 -7.83 -17.37
N GLN A 100 7.77 -7.19 -16.95
CA GLN A 100 9.09 -7.84 -16.84
C GLN A 100 9.07 -8.99 -15.81
N ARG A 101 8.34 -8.82 -14.71
CA ARG A 101 8.15 -9.85 -13.67
C ARG A 101 7.13 -10.92 -14.04
N LYS A 102 6.47 -10.82 -15.21
CA LYS A 102 5.36 -11.68 -15.64
C LYS A 102 4.17 -11.67 -14.68
N ILE A 103 3.91 -10.53 -14.06
CA ILE A 103 2.77 -10.27 -13.19
C ILE A 103 1.71 -9.50 -13.99
N GLU A 104 0.46 -9.98 -13.99
CA GLU A 104 -0.64 -9.27 -14.62
C GLU A 104 -1.00 -7.98 -13.84
N ALA A 105 -1.03 -6.85 -14.55
CA ALA A 105 -1.37 -5.56 -13.96
C ALA A 105 -2.89 -5.31 -13.97
N VAL A 106 -3.57 -5.73 -12.90
CA VAL A 106 -5.02 -5.51 -12.69
C VAL A 106 -5.25 -4.13 -12.05
N ILE A 107 -4.90 -3.10 -12.82
CA ILE A 107 -4.93 -1.71 -12.40
C ILE A 107 -5.83 -0.94 -13.38
N PRO A 108 -6.88 -0.24 -12.93
CA PRO A 108 -7.64 0.64 -13.80
C PRO A 108 -6.77 1.77 -14.34
N GLY A 109 -6.92 2.09 -15.63
CA GLY A 109 -6.24 3.26 -16.21
C GLY A 109 -6.75 4.58 -15.62
N ARG A 110 -5.85 5.54 -15.42
CA ARG A 110 -6.22 6.93 -15.08
C ARG A 110 -7.03 7.56 -16.21
N SER A 111 -7.93 8.47 -15.84
CA SER A 111 -8.84 9.15 -16.76
C SER A 111 -8.12 9.98 -17.83
N ASN A 112 -6.88 10.41 -17.58
CA ASN A 112 -6.08 11.20 -18.51
C ASN A 112 -5.23 10.36 -19.47
N ARG A 113 -5.30 9.03 -19.43
CA ARG A 113 -4.62 8.18 -20.41
C ARG A 113 -5.21 8.38 -21.80
N ARG A 114 -4.33 8.56 -22.79
CA ARG A 114 -4.71 8.61 -24.21
C ARG A 114 -5.25 7.28 -24.71
N VAL A 115 -4.73 6.17 -24.20
CA VAL A 115 -5.14 4.81 -24.54
C VAL A 115 -5.80 4.18 -23.34
N LYS A 116 -7.03 3.72 -23.52
CA LYS A 116 -7.77 3.00 -22.48
C LYS A 116 -7.13 1.64 -22.26
N ILE A 117 -6.83 1.32 -21.01
CA ILE A 117 -6.31 0.01 -20.62
C ILE A 117 -7.45 -0.82 -20.06
N GLU A 118 -7.73 -1.93 -20.74
CA GLU A 118 -8.62 -2.98 -20.23
C GLU A 118 -7.91 -3.75 -19.11
N HIS A 119 -8.67 -4.12 -18.09
CA HIS A 119 -8.20 -4.90 -16.94
C HIS A 119 -9.29 -5.90 -16.57
N ASP A 120 -8.91 -7.02 -15.95
CA ASP A 120 -9.88 -7.99 -15.45
C ASP A 120 -10.72 -7.38 -14.31
N ARG A 121 -11.98 -7.09 -14.61
CA ARG A 121 -12.93 -6.52 -13.65
C ARG A 121 -13.36 -7.52 -12.59
N ALA A 122 -13.42 -8.82 -12.92
CA ALA A 122 -13.80 -9.85 -11.97
C ALA A 122 -12.70 -10.02 -10.92
N LEU A 123 -11.44 -10.04 -11.37
CA LEU A 123 -10.29 -10.08 -10.49
C LEU A 123 -10.17 -8.77 -9.70
N TYR A 124 -10.36 -7.60 -10.33
CA TYR A 124 -10.33 -6.31 -9.63
C TYR A 124 -11.32 -6.21 -8.44
N ARG A 125 -12.49 -6.86 -8.51
CA ARG A 125 -13.46 -6.92 -7.39
C ARG A 125 -12.86 -7.55 -6.12
N GLN A 126 -11.81 -8.35 -6.24
CA GLN A 126 -11.15 -8.98 -5.09
C GLN A 126 -10.39 -7.96 -4.22
N ARG A 127 -10.13 -6.74 -4.70
CA ARG A 127 -9.59 -5.62 -3.89
C ARG A 127 -10.41 -5.30 -2.64
N ASN A 128 -11.70 -5.62 -2.63
CA ASN A 128 -12.54 -5.44 -1.44
C ASN A 128 -11.98 -6.22 -0.21
N ARG A 129 -11.13 -7.24 -0.40
CA ARG A 129 -10.40 -7.90 0.70
C ARG A 129 -9.41 -6.96 1.40
N ILE A 130 -8.53 -6.30 0.63
CA ILE A 130 -7.57 -5.35 1.20
C ILE A 130 -8.27 -4.10 1.73
N GLU A 131 -9.34 -3.64 1.08
CA GLU A 131 -10.11 -2.48 1.55
C GLU A 131 -10.78 -2.74 2.91
N ARG A 132 -11.34 -3.95 3.13
CA ARG A 132 -11.89 -4.35 4.42
C ARG A 132 -10.81 -4.40 5.50
N MET A 133 -9.64 -4.95 5.18
CA MET A 133 -8.48 -4.96 6.09
C MET A 133 -8.06 -3.52 6.45
N SER A 134 -7.93 -2.62 5.47
CA SER A 134 -7.66 -1.19 5.69
C SER A 134 -8.76 -0.55 6.57
N GLY A 135 -10.02 -0.90 6.36
CA GLY A 135 -11.14 -0.48 7.21
C GLY A 135 -11.00 -0.91 8.67
N GLN A 136 -10.56 -2.15 8.91
CA GLN A 136 -10.29 -2.64 10.27
C GLN A 136 -9.17 -1.86 10.96
N PHE A 137 -8.11 -1.50 10.24
CA PHE A 137 -7.04 -0.64 10.80
C PHE A 137 -7.54 0.75 11.18
N LYS A 138 -8.50 1.31 10.43
CA LYS A 138 -9.10 2.62 10.75
C LYS A 138 -9.99 2.57 11.97
N ILE A 139 -10.73 1.47 12.16
CA ILE A 139 -11.61 1.25 13.32
C ILE A 139 -10.76 1.02 14.58
N ASN A 140 -9.77 0.14 14.49
CA ASN A 140 -8.90 -0.23 15.61
C ASN A 140 -7.72 0.72 15.74
N ARG A 141 -7.99 1.98 16.12
CA ARG A 141 -6.98 3.06 16.24
C ARG A 141 -5.82 2.76 17.19
N ALA A 142 -5.98 1.82 18.11
CA ALA A 142 -4.90 1.33 18.97
C ALA A 142 -3.81 0.55 18.18
N ILE A 143 -4.19 -0.14 17.11
CA ILE A 143 -3.24 -0.73 16.16
C ILE A 143 -2.59 0.42 15.39
N ALA A 144 -3.35 1.44 14.94
CA ALA A 144 -2.88 2.65 14.24
C ALA A 144 -1.95 3.59 15.04
N THR A 145 -1.71 3.31 16.33
CA THR A 145 -0.68 4.03 17.09
C THR A 145 0.71 3.54 16.66
N ALA A 146 1.45 4.43 16.00
CA ALA A 146 2.78 4.28 15.39
C ALA A 146 3.84 3.48 16.21
N ARG A 147 3.63 3.23 17.51
CA ARG A 147 4.49 2.44 18.39
C ARG A 147 4.42 0.92 18.17
N TYR A 148 3.29 0.38 17.72
CA TYR A 148 3.15 -1.06 17.44
C TYR A 148 3.63 -1.45 16.03
N TRP A 149 3.65 -0.50 15.09
CA TRP A 149 4.00 -0.77 13.69
C TRP A 149 5.49 -1.10 13.48
N LEU A 150 6.38 -0.56 14.32
CA LEU A 150 7.82 -0.89 14.29
C LEU A 150 8.10 -2.34 14.73
N LYS A 151 7.19 -3.00 15.46
CA LYS A 151 7.38 -4.40 15.86
C LYS A 151 7.14 -5.40 14.73
N PHE A 152 6.47 -5.00 13.65
CA PHE A 152 6.25 -5.86 12.47
C PHE A 152 7.33 -5.72 11.40
N VAL A 153 8.30 -4.81 11.58
CA VAL A 153 9.42 -4.60 10.64
C VAL A 153 10.71 -5.32 11.12
N HIS A 154 10.67 -6.04 12.25
CA HIS A 154 11.85 -6.75 12.81
C HIS A 154 11.55 -8.18 13.30
N ALA A 155 10.58 -8.86 12.69
CA ALA A 155 10.34 -10.28 12.94
C ALA A 155 10.29 -11.05 11.61
N ALA A 156 11.45 -11.17 10.98
CA ALA A 156 11.83 -12.25 10.07
C ALA A 156 13.35 -12.45 10.23
#